data_AF-A0A7X7DA60-F1
#
_entry.id   AF-A0A7X7DA60-F1
#
_cell.length_a   1.000
_cell.length_b   1.000
_cell.length_c   1.000
_cell.angle_alpha   90.00
_cell.angle_beta   90.00
_cell.angle_gamma   90.00
#
_symmetry.space_group_name_H-M   'P 1'
#
loop_
_entity.id
_entity.type
_entity.pdbx_description
1 polymer ?
#
loop_
_entity_poly.entity_id
_entity_poly.type
_entity_poly.pdbx_seq_one_letter_code
_entity_poly.pdbx_strand_id
1 'polypeptide(L)'
;MNSKLTVVGALCRDPRLTGLVDAYSGQVLDVRLTVSPRAGVAYYAMEGGGPQWRVFADVASLMACASRRNGVDGAVQGAEALKCPYTGEELKIVKRGAGFVVEGGWNPRLPQPGPGEFARMAKMRNGVGAAKEAAPVVFVAEPEVPTEKPFAVDDAVLEVADKAVHKARKAAKGTTVVQVPGGVPAKG
;
A
#
# COMPACT_ATOMS: atom_id res chain seq x y z
N MET A 1 15.61 31.74 -11.62
CA MET A 1 15.56 30.27 -11.38
C MET A 1 14.44 29.69 -12.21
N ASN A 2 14.74 28.72 -13.07
CA ASN A 2 13.85 28.20 -14.12
C ASN A 2 12.80 27.22 -13.56
N SER A 3 11.63 27.72 -13.18
CA SER A 3 10.49 26.95 -12.67
C SER A 3 9.63 26.35 -13.80
N LYS A 4 10.20 25.56 -14.72
CA LYS A 4 9.54 25.24 -16.00
C LYS A 4 9.10 23.79 -16.24
N LEU A 5 9.30 22.83 -15.32
CA LEU A 5 8.77 21.49 -15.57
C LEU A 5 7.38 21.31 -14.98
N THR A 6 6.38 21.63 -15.80
CA THR A 6 5.01 21.14 -15.60
C THR A 6 4.73 20.12 -16.70
N VAL A 7 4.69 18.84 -16.34
CA VAL A 7 4.23 17.77 -17.23
C VAL A 7 2.78 17.52 -16.85
N VAL A 8 1.85 17.56 -17.80
CA VAL A 8 0.41 17.33 -17.51
C VAL A 8 -0.06 16.12 -18.30
N GLY A 9 -0.53 15.09 -17.59
CA GLY A 9 -1.21 13.95 -18.21
C GLY A 9 -0.35 13.08 -19.13
N ALA A 10 0.97 13.05 -18.93
CA ALA A 10 1.86 12.16 -19.68
C ALA A 10 1.61 10.71 -19.27
N LEU A 11 1.64 9.78 -20.23
CA LEU A 11 1.50 8.34 -19.93
C LEU A 11 2.68 7.88 -19.06
N CYS A 12 2.38 7.21 -17.95
CA CYS A 12 3.38 6.65 -17.07
C CYS A 12 3.88 5.31 -17.63
N ARG A 13 5.21 5.14 -17.71
CA ARG A 13 5.86 3.89 -18.16
C ARG A 13 6.42 3.06 -17.02
N ASP A 14 6.01 3.35 -15.78
CA ASP A 14 6.43 2.54 -14.63
C ASP A 14 5.87 1.11 -14.78
N PRO A 15 6.73 0.07 -14.75
CA PRO A 15 6.28 -1.31 -14.88
C PRO A 15 5.23 -1.71 -13.82
N ARG A 16 5.26 -1.11 -12.63
CA ARG A 16 4.29 -1.38 -11.55
C ARG A 16 2.88 -0.92 -11.89
N LEU A 17 2.77 0.07 -12.78
CA LEU A 17 1.51 0.69 -13.21
C LEU A 17 0.97 0.10 -14.52
N THR A 18 1.70 -0.83 -15.13
CA THR A 18 1.31 -1.47 -16.39
C THR A 18 0.35 -2.63 -16.14
N GLY A 19 -0.68 -2.77 -16.98
CA GLY A 19 -1.62 -3.90 -16.94
C GLY A 19 -2.58 -3.90 -15.74
N LEU A 20 -2.65 -2.80 -14.98
CA LEU A 20 -3.64 -2.63 -13.93
C LEU A 20 -5.04 -2.54 -14.55
N VAL A 21 -6.04 -3.12 -13.90
CA VAL A 21 -7.41 -3.19 -14.41
C VAL A 21 -8.36 -2.46 -13.48
N ASP A 22 -9.23 -1.63 -14.05
CA ASP A 22 -10.29 -0.93 -13.31
C ASP A 22 -11.32 -1.93 -12.78
N ALA A 23 -11.62 -1.86 -11.48
CA ALA A 23 -12.56 -2.77 -10.84
C ALA A 23 -14.03 -2.54 -11.26
N TYR A 24 -14.37 -1.37 -11.80
CA TYR A 24 -15.71 -1.09 -12.31
C TYR A 24 -15.83 -1.47 -13.78
N SER A 25 -14.98 -0.95 -14.66
CA SER A 25 -15.10 -1.16 -16.11
C SER A 25 -14.44 -2.43 -16.63
N GLY A 26 -13.50 -3.02 -15.88
CA GLY A 26 -12.70 -4.15 -16.35
C GLY A 26 -11.67 -3.78 -17.43
N GLN A 27 -11.53 -2.49 -17.76
CA GLN A 27 -10.56 -2.01 -18.75
C GLN A 27 -9.19 -1.82 -18.11
N VAL A 28 -8.15 -1.92 -18.93
CA VAL A 28 -6.79 -1.58 -18.51
C VAL A 28 -6.71 -0.09 -18.19
N LEU A 29 -6.09 0.25 -17.06
CA LEU A 29 -5.87 1.60 -16.61
C LEU A 29 -4.65 2.19 -17.32
N ASP A 30 -4.88 3.17 -18.17
CA ASP A 30 -3.82 4.03 -18.69
C ASP A 30 -3.44 5.07 -17.64
N VAL A 31 -2.49 4.70 -16.77
CA VAL A 31 -2.02 5.57 -15.69
C VAL A 31 -1.18 6.70 -16.28
N ARG A 32 -1.60 7.92 -16.01
CA ARG A 32 -0.95 9.16 -16.37
C ARG A 32 -0.33 9.80 -15.14
N LEU A 33 0.67 10.63 -15.37
CA LEU A 33 1.30 11.44 -14.35
C LEU A 33 1.24 12.92 -14.71
N THR A 34 1.09 13.73 -13.66
CA THR A 34 1.30 15.18 -13.71
C THR A 34 2.43 15.52 -12.77
N VAL A 35 3.40 16.30 -13.23
CA VAL A 35 4.47 16.88 -12.41
C VAL A 35 4.22 18.36 -12.30
N SER A 36 4.20 18.89 -11.08
CA SER A 36 4.17 20.32 -10.85
C SER A 36 5.21 20.72 -9.79
N PRO A 37 5.81 21.91 -9.90
CA PRO A 37 6.76 22.39 -8.88
C PRO A 37 6.14 22.56 -7.49
N ARG A 38 4.83 22.80 -7.42
CA ARG A 38 4.11 23.11 -6.17
C ARG A 38 3.48 21.89 -5.50
N ALA A 39 2.91 20.97 -6.27
CA ALA A 39 2.20 19.81 -5.75
C ALA A 39 2.98 18.49 -5.94
N GLY A 40 4.17 18.54 -6.55
CA GLY A 40 4.96 17.35 -6.83
C GLY A 40 4.41 16.53 -7.99
N VAL A 41 4.71 15.22 -7.96
CA VAL A 41 4.22 14.24 -8.94
C VAL A 41 2.92 13.64 -8.45
N ALA A 42 1.95 13.49 -9.34
CA ALA A 42 0.71 12.79 -9.05
C ALA A 42 0.34 11.83 -10.18
N TYR A 43 -0.22 10.67 -9.82
CA TYR A 43 -0.60 9.58 -10.71
C TYR A 43 -2.12 9.39 -10.70
N TYR A 44 -2.73 9.20 -11.87
CA TYR A 44 -4.17 9.02 -12.04
C TYR A 44 -4.47 8.32 -13.36
N ALA A 45 -5.61 7.64 -13.49
CA ALA A 45 -6.04 7.03 -14.74
C ALA A 45 -7.33 7.68 -15.25
N MET A 46 -7.34 8.10 -16.52
CA MET A 46 -8.49 8.78 -17.11
C MET A 46 -9.63 7.86 -17.48
N GLU A 47 -9.39 6.55 -17.64
CA GLU A 47 -10.41 5.59 -18.08
C GLU A 47 -11.22 4.97 -16.90
N GLY A 48 -10.80 5.23 -15.65
CA GLY A 48 -11.41 4.65 -14.44
C GLY A 48 -12.83 5.16 -14.17
N GLY A 49 -13.81 4.27 -14.11
CA GLY A 49 -15.22 4.60 -14.33
C GLY A 49 -16.16 4.58 -13.12
N GLY A 50 -15.66 4.61 -11.89
CA GLY A 50 -16.49 4.48 -10.67
C GLY A 50 -17.50 5.63 -10.40
N PRO A 51 -18.53 5.44 -9.57
CA PRO A 51 -19.53 6.48 -9.29
C PRO A 51 -18.96 7.74 -8.60
N GLN A 52 -17.70 7.73 -8.13
CA GLN A 52 -17.08 8.87 -7.45
C GLN A 52 -16.54 9.96 -8.39
N TRP A 53 -16.40 9.72 -9.70
CA TRP A 53 -15.72 10.68 -10.60
C TRP A 53 -16.64 11.74 -11.21
N ARG A 54 -17.96 11.56 -11.20
CA ARG A 54 -18.92 12.51 -11.80
C ARG A 54 -20.14 12.76 -10.95
N VAL A 55 -20.83 13.84 -11.30
CA VAL A 55 -22.19 14.13 -10.83
C VAL A 55 -23.18 13.42 -11.76
N PHE A 56 -24.14 12.73 -11.17
CA PHE A 56 -25.26 12.08 -11.85
C PHE A 56 -26.52 12.91 -11.67
N ALA A 57 -27.39 12.94 -12.69
CA ALA A 57 -28.64 13.69 -12.63
C ALA A 57 -29.59 13.13 -11.55
N ASP A 58 -29.60 11.81 -11.38
CA ASP A 58 -30.49 11.09 -10.48
C ASP A 58 -29.78 9.92 -9.78
N VAL A 59 -30.39 9.44 -8.69
CA VAL A 59 -29.85 8.34 -7.87
C VAL A 59 -29.86 7.01 -8.61
N ALA A 60 -30.82 6.77 -9.52
CA ALA A 60 -30.88 5.51 -10.26
C ALA A 60 -29.69 5.35 -11.22
N SER A 61 -29.35 6.42 -11.95
CA SER A 61 -28.17 6.50 -12.82
C SER A 61 -26.86 6.35 -12.03
N LEU A 62 -26.79 6.91 -10.83
CA LEU A 62 -25.65 6.73 -9.92
C LEU A 62 -25.53 5.27 -9.49
N MET A 63 -26.64 4.66 -9.05
CA MET A 63 -26.66 3.27 -8.59
C MET A 63 -26.39 2.29 -9.73
N ALA A 64 -26.84 2.57 -10.95
CA ALA A 64 -26.48 1.81 -12.14
C ALA A 64 -24.97 1.81 -12.37
N CYS A 65 -24.30 2.95 -12.20
CA CYS A 65 -22.84 3.01 -12.27
C CYS A 65 -22.14 2.30 -11.09
N ALA A 66 -22.69 2.45 -9.87
CA ALA A 66 -22.13 1.86 -8.66
C ALA A 66 -22.25 0.32 -8.64
N SER A 67 -23.28 -0.22 -9.28
CA SER A 67 -23.52 -1.67 -9.39
C SER A 67 -22.58 -2.41 -10.34
N ARG A 68 -21.84 -1.69 -11.18
CA ARG A 68 -20.98 -2.29 -12.19
C ARG A 68 -19.74 -2.93 -11.57
N ARG A 69 -19.36 -4.11 -12.06
CA ARG A 69 -18.07 -4.77 -11.73
C ARG A 69 -17.47 -5.36 -12.99
N ASN A 70 -16.18 -5.14 -13.25
CA ASN A 70 -15.46 -5.66 -14.41
C ASN A 70 -16.23 -5.51 -15.75
N GLY A 71 -16.92 -4.39 -15.95
CA GLY A 71 -17.67 -4.10 -17.17
C GLY A 71 -19.09 -4.68 -17.21
N VAL A 72 -19.49 -5.46 -16.21
CA VAL A 72 -20.83 -6.06 -16.12
C VAL A 72 -21.75 -5.14 -15.32
N ASP A 73 -22.78 -4.61 -15.97
CA ASP A 73 -23.82 -3.79 -15.34
C ASP A 73 -24.69 -4.62 -14.39
N GLY A 74 -25.06 -4.06 -13.24
CA GLY A 74 -25.90 -4.75 -12.26
C GLY A 74 -25.24 -5.95 -11.56
N ALA A 75 -23.92 -6.11 -11.69
CA ALA A 75 -23.18 -7.24 -11.11
C ALA A 75 -23.31 -7.35 -9.59
N VAL A 76 -23.51 -6.22 -8.90
CA VAL A 76 -23.86 -6.18 -7.48
C VAL A 76 -25.09 -5.29 -7.25
N GLN A 77 -25.91 -5.62 -6.26
CA GLN A 77 -27.19 -4.95 -6.03
C GLN A 77 -27.32 -4.40 -4.60
N GLY A 78 -28.25 -3.46 -4.42
CA GLY A 78 -28.59 -2.90 -3.11
C GLY A 78 -27.39 -2.26 -2.41
N ALA A 79 -27.25 -2.53 -1.11
CA ALA A 79 -26.19 -1.96 -0.27
C ALA A 79 -24.77 -2.36 -0.74
N GLU A 80 -24.61 -3.51 -1.39
CA GLU A 80 -23.29 -3.96 -1.88
C GLU A 80 -22.77 -3.10 -3.04
N ALA A 81 -23.67 -2.50 -3.83
CA ALA A 81 -23.29 -1.53 -4.86
C ALA A 81 -22.66 -0.26 -4.25
N LEU A 82 -22.99 0.06 -3.00
CA LEU A 82 -22.41 1.15 -2.23
C LEU A 82 -21.20 0.72 -1.39
N LYS A 83 -20.49 -0.33 -1.82
CA LYS A 83 -19.13 -0.60 -1.34
C LYS A 83 -18.12 -0.32 -2.43
N CYS A 84 -17.01 0.31 -2.05
CA CYS A 84 -15.88 0.55 -2.92
C CYS A 84 -15.27 -0.80 -3.32
N PRO A 85 -15.17 -1.13 -4.63
CA PRO A 85 -14.60 -2.40 -5.07
C PRO A 85 -13.09 -2.48 -4.89
N TYR A 86 -12.44 -1.35 -4.56
CA TYR A 86 -11.02 -1.31 -4.22
C TYR A 86 -10.82 -1.51 -2.73
N THR A 87 -11.39 -0.65 -1.89
CA THR A 87 -11.10 -0.62 -0.44
C THR A 87 -12.08 -1.43 0.40
N GLY A 88 -13.25 -1.78 -0.12
CA GLY A 88 -14.36 -2.36 0.65
C GLY A 88 -15.12 -1.36 1.53
N GLU A 89 -14.69 -0.09 1.55
CA GLU A 89 -15.34 0.96 2.33
C GLU A 89 -16.74 1.30 1.81
N GLU A 90 -17.62 1.71 2.72
CA GLU A 90 -18.94 2.21 2.38
C GLU A 90 -18.87 3.55 1.64
N LEU A 91 -19.68 3.63 0.59
CA LEU A 91 -19.83 4.76 -0.29
C LEU A 91 -21.09 5.53 0.09
N LYS A 92 -20.96 6.85 0.28
CA LYS A 92 -22.08 7.72 0.68
C LYS A 92 -22.59 8.49 -0.52
N ILE A 93 -23.91 8.43 -0.75
CA ILE A 93 -24.56 9.25 -1.75
C ILE A 93 -24.75 10.66 -1.17
N VAL A 94 -24.25 11.66 -1.86
CA VAL A 94 -24.33 13.07 -1.46
C VAL A 94 -24.96 13.87 -2.59
N LYS A 95 -25.88 14.78 -2.24
CA LYS A 95 -26.44 15.74 -3.20
C LYS A 95 -25.42 16.85 -3.45
N ARG A 96 -25.05 17.06 -4.71
CA ARG A 96 -24.11 18.12 -5.12
C ARG A 96 -24.72 18.95 -6.24
N GLY A 97 -25.09 20.18 -5.92
CA GLY A 97 -25.82 21.05 -6.85
C GLY A 97 -27.16 20.43 -7.26
N ALA A 98 -27.37 20.32 -8.58
CA ALA A 98 -28.58 19.75 -9.16
C ALA A 98 -28.58 18.20 -9.25
N GLY A 99 -27.51 17.52 -8.83
CA GLY A 99 -27.36 16.08 -8.97
C GLY A 99 -26.80 15.39 -7.74
N PHE A 100 -26.27 14.18 -7.95
CA PHE A 100 -25.80 13.27 -6.91
C PHE A 100 -24.38 12.79 -7.22
N VAL A 101 -23.56 12.66 -6.18
CA VAL A 101 -22.22 12.10 -6.24
C VAL A 101 -22.06 11.00 -5.19
N VAL A 102 -21.03 10.20 -5.34
CA VAL A 102 -20.57 9.30 -4.29
C VAL A 102 -19.29 9.83 -3.65
N GLU A 103 -19.24 9.82 -2.32
CA GLU A 103 -18.05 10.10 -1.53
C GLU A 103 -17.59 8.85 -0.76
N GLY A 104 -16.27 8.76 -0.52
CA GLY A 104 -15.63 7.64 0.15
C GLY A 104 -14.92 6.67 -0.78
N GLY A 105 -14.11 5.79 -0.19
CA GLY A 105 -13.31 4.82 -0.92
C GLY A 105 -12.20 5.43 -1.78
N TRP A 106 -11.54 4.56 -2.54
CA TRP A 106 -10.51 4.93 -3.49
C TRP A 106 -11.04 4.96 -4.92
N ASN A 107 -10.52 5.89 -5.73
CA ASN A 107 -10.86 6.04 -7.14
C ASN A 107 -9.57 6.32 -7.96
N PRO A 108 -9.27 5.53 -9.00
CA PRO A 108 -8.08 5.74 -9.83
C PRO A 108 -8.05 7.07 -10.60
N ARG A 109 -9.19 7.76 -10.77
CA ARG A 109 -9.23 9.12 -11.34
C ARG A 109 -8.75 10.20 -10.38
N LEU A 110 -8.68 9.92 -9.07
CA LEU A 110 -8.20 10.88 -8.08
C LEU A 110 -6.65 10.85 -8.02
N PRO A 111 -5.97 12.00 -8.13
CA PRO A 111 -4.51 12.04 -8.11
C PRO A 111 -3.90 11.44 -6.84
N GLN A 112 -2.93 10.54 -6.99
CA GLN A 112 -2.17 9.90 -5.91
C GLN A 112 -0.69 10.30 -5.95
N PRO A 113 -0.02 10.49 -4.81
CA PRO A 113 1.36 10.98 -4.79
C PRO A 113 2.41 9.92 -5.20
N GLY A 114 2.08 8.63 -5.09
CA GLY A 114 3.04 7.54 -5.28
C GLY A 114 2.57 6.46 -6.27
N PRO A 115 3.44 5.98 -7.18
CA PRO A 115 3.09 4.93 -8.12
C PRO A 115 2.89 3.57 -7.43
N GLY A 116 3.69 3.26 -6.39
CA GLY A 116 3.52 2.02 -5.62
C GLY A 116 2.19 1.99 -4.86
N GLU A 117 1.78 3.11 -4.26
CA GLU A 117 0.49 3.22 -3.61
C GLU A 117 -0.66 3.10 -4.62
N PHE A 118 -0.57 3.78 -5.76
CA PHE A 118 -1.55 3.64 -6.82
C PHE A 118 -1.69 2.17 -7.26
N ALA A 119 -0.57 1.49 -7.54
CA ALA A 119 -0.57 0.08 -7.93
C ALA A 119 -1.18 -0.82 -6.85
N ARG A 120 -0.84 -0.56 -5.57
CA ARG A 120 -1.38 -1.31 -4.42
C ARG A 120 -2.89 -1.16 -4.34
N MET A 121 -3.41 0.06 -4.39
CA MET A 121 -4.85 0.34 -4.33
C MET A 121 -5.58 -0.22 -5.54
N ALA A 122 -5.02 -0.08 -6.74
CA ALA A 122 -5.59 -0.61 -7.97
C ALA A 122 -5.67 -2.14 -8.00
N LYS A 123 -4.82 -2.84 -7.24
CA LYS A 123 -4.84 -4.31 -7.09
C LYS A 123 -5.74 -4.79 -5.96
N MET A 124 -6.12 -3.94 -5.02
CA MET A 124 -7.09 -4.34 -4.01
C MET A 124 -8.45 -4.64 -4.65
N ARG A 125 -9.09 -5.68 -4.14
CA ARG A 125 -10.45 -6.08 -4.47
C ARG A 125 -11.20 -6.24 -3.15
N ASN A 126 -12.08 -5.28 -2.86
CA ASN A 126 -12.81 -5.17 -1.60
C ASN A 126 -11.89 -5.14 -0.36
N GLY A 127 -10.76 -4.45 -0.44
CA GLY A 127 -9.76 -4.38 0.64
C GLY A 127 -8.85 -5.61 0.74
N VAL A 128 -9.07 -6.64 -0.07
CA VAL A 128 -8.28 -7.87 -0.12
C VAL A 128 -7.33 -7.85 -1.32
N GLY A 129 -6.10 -8.33 -1.15
CA GLY A 129 -5.19 -8.60 -2.29
C GLY A 129 -4.02 -7.63 -2.47
N ALA A 130 -3.85 -6.63 -1.61
CA ALA A 130 -2.57 -5.92 -1.55
C ALA A 130 -1.59 -6.71 -0.67
N ALA A 131 -0.76 -7.57 -1.27
CA ALA A 131 0.53 -7.84 -0.63
C ALA A 131 1.19 -6.48 -0.40
N LYS A 132 1.57 -6.15 0.84
CA LYS A 132 2.48 -5.03 1.07
C LYS A 132 3.67 -5.28 0.14
N GLU A 133 3.91 -4.39 -0.83
CA GLU A 133 5.22 -4.40 -1.50
C GLU A 133 6.25 -4.38 -0.37
N ALA A 134 7.12 -5.40 -0.34
CA ALA A 134 8.24 -5.39 0.58
C ALA A 134 8.91 -4.03 0.43
N ALA A 135 9.12 -3.34 1.55
CA ALA A 135 9.80 -2.05 1.53
C ALA A 135 11.03 -2.19 0.64
N PRO A 136 11.32 -1.23 -0.26
CA PRO A 136 12.53 -1.30 -1.06
C PRO A 136 13.69 -1.55 -0.10
N VAL A 137 14.50 -2.57 -0.38
CA VAL A 137 15.72 -2.82 0.38
C VAL A 137 16.59 -1.59 0.18
N VAL A 138 16.50 -0.65 1.11
CA VAL A 138 17.44 0.45 1.21
C VAL A 138 18.69 -0.17 1.80
N PHE A 139 19.73 -0.30 0.97
CA PHE A 139 21.08 -0.50 1.49
C PHE A 139 21.41 0.77 2.29
N VAL A 140 21.15 0.73 3.59
CA VAL A 140 21.72 1.69 4.51
C VAL A 140 23.21 1.36 4.52
N ALA A 141 24.03 2.22 3.91
CA ALA A 141 25.45 2.18 4.15
C ALA A 141 25.62 2.25 5.67
N GLU A 142 26.31 1.26 6.25
CA GLU A 142 26.59 1.23 7.68
C GLU A 142 27.14 2.60 8.10
N PRO A 143 26.65 3.19 9.21
CA PRO A 143 27.25 4.41 9.71
C PRO A 143 28.73 4.13 9.98
N GLU A 144 29.61 4.95 9.40
CA GLU A 144 31.04 4.91 9.72
C GLU A 144 31.19 4.98 11.24
N VAL A 145 31.63 3.86 11.83
CA VAL A 145 31.95 3.79 13.24
C VAL A 145 33.14 4.72 13.46
N PRO A 146 33.07 5.71 14.37
CA PRO A 146 34.24 6.52 14.69
C PRO A 146 35.33 5.60 15.23
N THR A 147 36.48 5.58 14.57
CA THR A 147 37.68 4.90 15.08
C THR A 147 38.16 5.60 16.36
N GLU A 148 37.70 5.13 17.52
CA GLU A 148 38.34 5.45 18.79
C GLU A 148 39.68 4.72 18.88
N LYS A 149 40.74 5.46 19.21
CA LYS A 149 42.07 4.92 19.46
C LYS A 149 42.00 3.95 20.66
N PRO A 150 42.67 2.79 20.60
CA PRO A 150 42.67 1.85 21.71
C PRO A 150 43.39 2.45 22.93
N PHE A 151 42.69 2.53 24.05
CA PHE A 151 43.30 2.71 25.36
C PHE A 151 43.93 1.38 25.80
N ALA A 152 45.16 1.43 26.31
CA ALA A 152 45.82 0.28 26.89
C ALA A 152 45.07 -0.18 28.14
N VAL A 153 44.66 -1.45 28.15
CA VAL A 153 44.00 -2.09 29.29
C VAL A 153 45.05 -2.92 30.02
N ASP A 154 45.32 -2.60 31.29
CA ASP A 154 46.24 -3.35 32.14
C ASP A 154 45.72 -4.77 32.45
N ASP A 155 46.65 -5.73 32.49
CA ASP A 155 46.39 -7.19 32.64
C ASP A 155 45.60 -7.55 33.92
N ALA A 156 45.54 -6.66 34.91
CA ALA A 156 44.77 -6.86 36.14
C ALA A 156 43.24 -6.82 35.93
N VAL A 157 42.74 -6.22 34.85
CA VAL A 157 41.29 -6.11 34.56
C VAL A 157 40.74 -7.41 33.94
N LEU A 158 41.57 -8.16 33.22
CA LEU A 158 41.19 -9.42 32.58
C LEU A 158 40.95 -10.55 33.61
N GLU A 159 41.70 -10.58 34.71
CA GLU A 159 41.56 -11.63 35.74
C GLU A 159 40.24 -11.50 36.54
N VAL A 160 39.71 -10.28 36.68
CA VAL A 160 38.42 -10.02 37.35
C VAL A 160 37.25 -10.47 36.47
N ALA A 161 37.37 -10.33 35.14
CA ALA A 161 36.35 -10.76 34.18
C ALA A 161 36.23 -12.30 34.13
N ASP A 162 37.35 -13.03 34.17
CA ASP A 162 37.33 -14.50 34.11
C ASP A 162 36.72 -15.15 35.37
N LYS A 163 36.94 -14.59 36.56
CA LYS A 163 36.27 -15.05 37.79
C LYS A 163 34.75 -14.83 37.75
N ALA A 164 34.26 -13.77 37.10
CA ALA A 164 32.84 -13.48 36.96
C ALA A 164 32.15 -14.48 36.01
N VAL A 165 32.78 -14.81 34.88
CA VAL A 165 32.26 -15.77 33.89
C VAL A 165 32.23 -17.19 34.46
N HIS A 166 33.24 -17.59 35.24
CA HIS A 166 33.28 -18.95 35.79
C HIS A 166 32.23 -19.18 36.91
N LYS A 167 31.91 -18.14 37.68
CA LYS A 167 30.85 -18.17 38.70
C LYS A 167 29.45 -18.24 38.07
N ALA A 168 29.21 -17.53 36.97
CA ALA A 168 27.95 -17.59 36.23
C ALA A 168 27.71 -18.97 35.59
N ARG A 169 28.76 -19.62 35.08
CA ARG A 169 28.66 -20.93 34.42
C ARG A 169 28.39 -22.09 35.38
N LYS A 170 28.77 -21.97 36.66
CA LYS A 170 28.49 -22.99 37.71
C LYS A 170 27.04 -22.93 38.22
N ALA A 171 26.35 -21.80 38.08
CA ALA A 171 24.96 -21.61 38.52
C ALA A 171 23.90 -22.13 37.52
N ALA A 172 24.27 -22.34 36.25
CA ALA A 172 23.33 -22.69 35.18
C ALA A 172 23.04 -24.21 35.02
N LYS A 173 23.41 -25.06 36.00
CA LYS A 173 23.31 -26.53 35.90
C LYS A 173 21.96 -27.15 36.32
N GLY A 174 20.86 -26.40 36.30
CA GLY A 174 19.56 -26.98 36.61
C GLY A 174 18.38 -26.10 36.26
N THR A 175 17.93 -26.10 35.00
CA THR A 175 16.52 -25.83 34.69
C THR A 175 16.11 -26.53 33.39
N THR A 176 15.02 -27.27 33.51
CA THR A 176 14.44 -28.24 32.58
C THR A 176 13.88 -27.61 31.30
N VAL A 177 14.07 -28.30 30.17
CA VAL A 177 13.44 -28.01 28.87
C VAL A 177 11.97 -28.46 28.92
N VAL A 178 11.02 -27.56 28.65
CA VAL A 178 9.63 -27.93 28.32
C VAL A 178 9.47 -27.85 26.79
N GLN A 179 9.23 -29.01 26.20
CA GLN A 179 9.06 -29.24 24.76
C GLN A 179 7.57 -29.10 24.42
N VAL A 180 7.22 -28.21 23.49
CA VAL A 180 5.87 -28.16 22.88
C VAL A 180 5.95 -28.89 21.54
N PRO A 181 5.19 -29.98 21.30
CA PRO A 181 5.33 -30.80 20.10
C PRO A 181 4.71 -30.11 18.87
N GLY A 182 5.47 -30.07 17.79
CA GLY A 182 5.03 -29.61 16.47
C GLY A 182 4.54 -30.73 15.57
N GLY A 183 4.06 -30.32 14.38
CA GLY A 183 4.05 -31.14 13.17
C GLY A 183 2.67 -31.50 12.64
N VAL A 184 2.36 -30.98 11.45
CA VAL A 184 1.45 -31.62 10.48
C VAL A 184 2.34 -32.18 9.37
N PRO A 185 2.05 -33.36 8.79
CA PRO A 185 1.61 -33.35 7.39
C PRO A 185 0.49 -34.37 7.06
N ALA A 186 0.00 -34.24 5.84
CA ALA A 186 -1.24 -34.75 5.28
C ALA A 186 -1.26 -36.23 4.84
N LYS A 187 -2.51 -36.71 4.67
CA LYS A 187 -3.07 -37.72 3.73
C LYS A 187 -2.37 -39.08 3.54
N GLY A 188 -3.17 -40.11 3.80
CA GLY A 188 -3.17 -41.45 3.22
C GLY A 188 -4.51 -42.08 3.50
#